data_AF-A0A841FEF2-F1
#
_entry.id   AF-A0A841FEF2-F1
#
_cell.length_a   1.000
_cell.length_b   1.000
_cell.length_c   1.000
_cell.angle_alpha   90.00
_cell.angle_beta   90.00
_cell.angle_gamma   90.00
#
_symmetry.space_group_name_H-M   'P 1'
#
loop_
_entity.id
_entity.type
_entity.pdbx_description
1 polymer ?
#
loop_
_entity_poly.entity_id
_entity_poly.type
_entity_poly.pdbx_seq_one_letter_code
_entity_poly.pdbx_strand_id
1 'polypeptide(L)'
;MPYIIYDLEFTVSRNTRYSSEIIDIGAVKVSEDTNGVLAVTDTFHTYVRPSNKPVLSTDTVQFTGITQKDIDAAPLFPAALTRFIEWMGAEPYYMCSWGPDDRSKLISHCRTHQLDVAWITNHNDLQQQWSRVMRKDGKFRQLGLAQALELCGIEFDGTQHRALDDAINTAKVFMHQFDQFTLEHNCAADDEGVTSKVVYSSAAQDEEKESPFGNLANLFKTKE
;
A
#
# COMPACT_ATOMS: atom_id res chain seq x y z
N MET A 1 19.62 -12.14 -1.04
CA MET A 1 18.80 -10.92 -1.13
C MET A 1 17.43 -11.26 -0.58
N PRO A 2 16.94 -10.60 0.47
CA PRO A 2 15.62 -10.90 1.02
C PRO A 2 14.47 -10.35 0.16
N TYR A 3 13.33 -11.03 0.24
CA TYR A 3 12.03 -10.56 -0.24
C TYR A 3 11.20 -10.12 0.97
N ILE A 4 10.76 -8.87 0.97
CA ILE A 4 9.91 -8.28 1.98
C ILE A 4 8.48 -8.32 1.48
N ILE A 5 7.74 -9.32 1.93
CA ILE A 5 6.33 -9.48 1.59
C ILE A 5 5.54 -8.75 2.65
N TYR A 6 4.71 -7.79 2.27
CA TYR A 6 4.03 -6.92 3.22
C TYR A 6 2.59 -6.65 2.81
N ASP A 7 1.80 -6.29 3.82
CA ASP A 7 0.41 -5.87 3.69
C ASP A 7 0.14 -4.74 4.69
N LEU A 8 -0.83 -3.89 4.38
CA LEU A 8 -1.15 -2.69 5.16
C LEU A 8 -2.66 -2.57 5.33
N GLU A 9 -3.09 -2.22 6.55
CA GLU A 9 -4.48 -1.83 6.79
C GLU A 9 -4.61 -0.33 7.00
N PHE A 10 -5.76 0.21 6.57
CA PHE A 10 -5.98 1.65 6.53
C PHE A 10 -7.31 2.05 7.17
N THR A 11 -7.37 3.30 7.64
CA THR A 11 -8.66 3.89 8.04
C THR A 11 -9.60 4.00 6.84
N VAL A 12 -10.86 3.58 7.02
CA VAL A 12 -11.91 3.77 6.02
C VAL A 12 -12.35 5.23 6.05
N SER A 13 -12.02 5.98 4.99
CA SER A 13 -12.44 7.38 4.80
C SER A 13 -13.48 7.49 3.69
N ARG A 14 -14.71 7.88 4.04
CA ARG A 14 -15.76 8.22 3.06
C ARG A 14 -15.66 9.66 2.54
N ASN A 15 -14.72 10.45 3.07
CA ASN A 15 -14.57 11.85 2.74
C ASN A 15 -13.30 12.06 1.93
N THR A 16 -13.45 12.53 0.69
CA THR A 16 -12.35 12.78 -0.24
C THR A 16 -11.33 13.81 0.25
N ARG A 17 -11.67 14.60 1.29
CA ARG A 17 -10.76 15.57 1.92
C ARG A 17 -9.72 14.93 2.84
N TYR A 18 -9.93 13.71 3.32
CA TYR A 18 -9.01 13.03 4.22
C TYR A 18 -8.50 11.76 3.56
N SER A 19 -7.19 11.68 3.35
CA SER A 19 -6.52 10.44 2.95
C SER A 19 -6.69 9.38 4.04
N SER A 20 -6.79 8.12 3.62
CA SER A 20 -6.73 6.99 4.53
C SER A 20 -5.35 6.93 5.19
N GLU A 21 -5.32 6.73 6.51
CA GLU A 21 -4.10 6.61 7.30
C GLU A 21 -3.79 5.13 7.52
N ILE A 22 -2.51 4.72 7.40
CA ILE A 22 -2.06 3.38 7.77
C ILE A 22 -2.28 3.18 9.27
N ILE A 23 -2.90 2.06 9.64
CA ILE A 23 -3.18 1.66 11.03
C ILE A 23 -2.62 0.30 11.42
N ASP A 24 -2.18 -0.50 10.44
CA ASP A 24 -1.52 -1.78 10.67
C ASP A 24 -0.44 -1.98 9.60
N ILE A 25 0.70 -2.53 10.01
CA ILE A 25 1.81 -2.89 9.14
C ILE A 25 2.18 -4.32 9.48
N GLY A 26 2.00 -5.23 8.52
CA GLY A 26 2.41 -6.62 8.63
C GLY A 26 3.39 -6.96 7.53
N ALA A 27 4.46 -7.67 7.87
CA ALA A 27 5.45 -8.08 6.89
C ALA A 27 6.14 -9.40 7.26
N VAL A 28 6.62 -10.08 6.23
CA VAL A 28 7.36 -11.33 6.29
C VAL A 28 8.61 -11.21 5.44
N LYS A 29 9.75 -11.60 6.03
CA LYS A 29 11.03 -11.63 5.35
C LYS A 29 11.29 -13.05 4.86
N VAL A 30 11.30 -13.22 3.55
CA VAL A 30 11.64 -14.48 2.89
C VAL A 30 13.06 -14.39 2.35
N SER A 31 13.87 -15.41 2.60
CA SER A 31 15.23 -15.51 2.04
C SER A 31 15.43 -16.87 1.41
N GLU A 32 16.30 -16.91 0.42
CA GLU A 32 16.76 -18.12 -0.24
C GLU A 32 17.98 -18.68 0.49
N ASP A 33 17.96 -19.98 0.79
CA ASP A 33 19.11 -20.67 1.38
C ASP A 33 20.19 -21.00 0.32
N THR A 34 21.28 -21.65 0.73
CA THR A 34 22.38 -22.01 -0.17
C THR A 34 22.01 -23.03 -1.25
N ASN A 35 20.86 -23.70 -1.11
CA ASN A 35 20.36 -24.72 -2.03
C ASN A 35 19.27 -24.17 -2.97
N GLY A 36 18.94 -22.89 -2.87
CA GLY A 36 17.90 -22.26 -3.65
C GLY A 36 16.49 -22.40 -3.06
N VAL A 37 16.38 -22.77 -1.78
CA VAL A 37 15.08 -22.99 -1.12
C VAL A 37 14.66 -21.71 -0.41
N LEU A 38 13.48 -21.19 -0.76
CA LEU A 38 12.87 -20.05 -0.07
C LEU A 38 12.30 -20.47 1.28
N ALA A 39 12.59 -19.67 2.31
CA ALA A 39 12.03 -19.85 3.63
C ALA A 39 11.72 -18.50 4.28
N VAL A 40 10.67 -18.47 5.09
CA VAL A 40 10.41 -17.36 6.01
C VAL A 40 11.53 -17.34 7.06
N THR A 41 12.21 -16.21 7.17
CA THR A 41 13.33 -16.00 8.09
C THR A 41 12.98 -15.09 9.25
N ASP A 42 12.00 -14.20 9.07
CA ASP A 42 11.56 -13.29 10.12
C ASP A 42 10.17 -12.72 9.81
N THR A 43 9.50 -12.17 10.82
CA THR A 43 8.21 -11.48 10.69
C THR A 43 8.22 -10.15 11.44
N PHE A 44 7.41 -9.21 10.96
CA PHE A 44 7.24 -7.90 11.57
C PHE A 44 5.78 -7.53 11.62
N HIS A 45 5.37 -6.95 12.74
CA HIS A 45 4.03 -6.41 12.91
C HIS A 45 4.05 -5.21 13.84
N THR A 46 3.38 -4.14 13.45
CA THR A 46 3.07 -3.02 14.34
C THR A 46 1.76 -2.37 13.93
N TYR A 47 0.90 -2.13 14.92
CA TYR A 47 -0.16 -1.16 14.74
C TYR A 47 0.41 0.26 14.63
N VAL A 48 -0.40 1.15 14.06
CA VAL A 48 -0.10 2.55 13.89
C VAL A 48 -1.29 3.37 14.38
N ARG A 49 -1.01 4.38 15.21
CA ARG A 49 -2.05 5.31 15.65
C ARG A 49 -2.25 6.41 14.61
N PRO A 50 -3.47 6.57 14.04
CA PRO A 50 -3.77 7.66 13.13
C PRO A 50 -3.66 9.02 13.82
N SER A 51 -3.12 10.01 13.12
CA SER A 51 -2.91 11.37 13.64
C SER A 51 -4.10 12.29 13.33
N ASN A 52 -4.72 12.14 12.16
CA ASN A 52 -5.82 13.01 11.75
C ASN A 52 -7.15 12.60 12.40
N LYS A 53 -7.43 11.29 12.45
CA LYS A 53 -8.60 10.74 13.15
C LYS A 53 -8.19 9.62 14.10
N PRO A 54 -7.74 9.95 15.33
CA PRO A 54 -7.28 8.97 16.31
C PRO A 54 -8.35 7.96 16.76
N VAL A 55 -9.64 8.29 16.56
CA VAL A 55 -10.76 7.40 16.87
C VAL A 55 -11.21 6.67 15.60
N LEU A 56 -11.13 5.33 15.62
CA LEU A 56 -11.53 4.48 14.51
C LEU A 56 -13.04 4.58 14.24
N SER A 57 -13.42 4.58 12.97
CA SER A 57 -14.82 4.46 12.57
C SER A 57 -15.29 3.02 12.71
N THR A 58 -16.61 2.82 12.88
CA THR A 58 -17.22 1.49 12.89
C THR A 58 -16.89 0.69 11.63
N ASP A 59 -16.88 1.34 10.46
CA ASP A 59 -16.51 0.70 9.19
C ASP A 59 -15.07 0.16 9.23
N THR A 60 -14.12 0.93 9.80
CA THR A 60 -12.72 0.51 9.90
C THR A 60 -12.58 -0.71 10.81
N VAL A 61 -13.24 -0.67 11.97
CA VAL A 61 -13.22 -1.79 12.93
C VAL A 61 -13.89 -3.03 12.32
N GLN A 62 -15.00 -2.87 11.60
CA GLN A 62 -15.69 -4.01 10.96
C GLN A 62 -14.90 -4.62 9.81
N PHE A 63 -14.17 -3.80 9.05
CA PHE A 63 -13.39 -4.28 7.91
C PHE A 63 -12.10 -4.98 8.33
N THR A 64 -11.36 -4.41 9.30
CA THR A 64 -10.02 -4.87 9.71
C THR A 64 -10.01 -5.71 10.99
N GLY A 65 -11.09 -5.67 11.76
CA GLY A 65 -11.12 -6.23 13.13
C GLY A 65 -10.22 -5.50 14.13
N ILE A 66 -9.50 -4.45 13.74
CA ILE A 66 -8.63 -3.66 14.62
C ILE A 66 -9.50 -2.84 15.56
N THR A 67 -9.25 -2.97 16.86
CA THR A 67 -10.02 -2.27 17.89
C THR A 67 -9.35 -0.95 18.26
N GLN A 68 -10.11 -0.04 18.89
CA GLN A 68 -9.53 1.20 19.42
C GLN A 68 -8.39 0.93 20.41
N LYS A 69 -8.53 -0.12 21.23
CA LYS A 69 -7.53 -0.52 22.22
C LYS A 69 -6.19 -0.92 21.57
N ASP A 70 -6.24 -1.52 20.38
CA ASP A 70 -5.05 -1.92 19.62
C ASP A 70 -4.20 -0.71 19.22
N ILE A 71 -4.86 0.37 18.78
CA ILE A 71 -4.17 1.56 18.23
C ILE A 71 -3.91 2.67 19.25
N ASP A 72 -4.59 2.69 20.40
CA ASP A 72 -4.47 3.78 21.38
C ASP A 72 -3.02 3.98 21.89
N ALA A 73 -2.34 2.85 22.15
CA ALA A 73 -0.95 2.81 22.61
C ALA A 73 0.06 2.58 21.48
N ALA A 74 -0.39 2.49 20.23
CA ALA A 74 0.46 2.26 19.08
C ALA A 74 1.34 3.49 18.76
N PRO A 75 2.53 3.30 18.18
CA PRO A 75 3.34 4.40 17.69
C PRO A 75 2.61 5.21 16.61
N LEU A 76 2.95 6.50 16.48
CA LEU A 76 2.57 7.27 15.30
C LEU A 76 3.33 6.77 14.08
N PHE A 77 2.78 7.05 12.90
CA PHE A 77 3.30 6.54 11.61
C PHE A 77 4.82 6.73 11.43
N PRO A 78 5.45 7.88 11.71
CA PRO A 78 6.90 8.02 11.54
C PRO A 78 7.71 7.02 12.36
N ALA A 79 7.33 6.79 13.62
CA ALA A 79 8.04 5.85 14.50
C ALA A 79 7.78 4.38 14.12
N ALA A 80 6.56 4.06 13.68
CA ALA A 80 6.24 2.75 13.15
C ALA A 80 7.05 2.43 11.89
N LEU A 81 7.16 3.42 10.99
CA LEU A 81 7.91 3.30 9.75
C LEU A 81 9.41 3.13 10.01
N THR A 82 9.99 3.88 10.94
CA THR A 82 11.40 3.71 11.34
C THR A 82 11.66 2.27 11.77
N ARG A 83 10.81 1.70 12.64
CA ARG A 83 10.95 0.30 13.09
C ARG A 83 10.84 -0.69 11.94
N PHE A 84 9.93 -0.43 10.99
CA PHE A 84 9.76 -1.29 9.82
C PHE A 84 11.01 -1.28 8.93
N ILE A 85 11.56 -0.11 8.63
CA ILE A 85 12.78 0.04 7.82
C ILE A 85 13.99 -0.57 8.52
N GLU A 86 14.16 -0.33 9.83
CA GLU A 86 15.21 -0.96 10.63
C GLU A 86 15.12 -2.49 10.60
N TRP A 87 13.90 -3.03 10.69
CA TRP A 87 13.66 -4.46 10.62
C TRP A 87 13.97 -5.05 9.24
N MET A 88 13.62 -4.37 8.15
CA MET A 88 13.98 -4.83 6.78
C MET A 88 15.50 -4.98 6.62
N GLY A 89 16.26 -4.05 7.20
CA GLY A 89 17.71 -4.01 7.12
C GLY A 89 18.21 -3.20 5.92
N ALA A 90 19.54 -3.08 5.80
CA ALA A 90 20.19 -2.24 4.80
C ALA A 90 20.68 -3.02 3.56
N GLU A 91 20.52 -4.34 3.54
CA GLU A 91 20.83 -5.14 2.35
C GLU A 91 19.84 -4.81 1.22
N PRO A 92 20.23 -4.94 -0.06
CA PRO A 92 19.27 -4.83 -1.15
C PRO A 92 18.11 -5.81 -0.94
N TYR A 93 16.88 -5.41 -1.28
CA TYR A 93 15.67 -6.22 -1.12
C TYR A 93 14.69 -6.01 -2.26
N TYR A 94 13.76 -6.95 -2.42
CA TYR A 94 12.52 -6.76 -3.17
C TYR A 94 11.37 -6.53 -2.21
N MET A 95 10.50 -5.58 -2.50
CA MET A 95 9.24 -5.43 -1.78
C MET A 95 8.11 -6.05 -2.60
N CYS A 96 7.22 -6.80 -1.96
CA CYS A 96 6.10 -7.44 -2.62
C CYS A 96 4.83 -7.22 -1.80
N SER A 97 3.77 -6.71 -2.43
CA SER A 97 2.43 -6.68 -1.86
C SER A 97 1.49 -7.53 -2.72
N TRP A 98 0.34 -7.93 -2.16
CA TRP A 98 -0.64 -8.62 -2.98
C TRP A 98 -1.20 -7.68 -4.04
N GLY A 99 -1.71 -6.50 -3.65
CA GLY A 99 -2.34 -5.55 -4.58
C GLY A 99 -1.53 -4.27 -4.82
N PRO A 100 -1.99 -3.41 -5.76
CA PRO A 100 -1.32 -2.15 -6.09
C PRO A 100 -1.53 -1.06 -5.03
N ASP A 101 -2.55 -1.22 -4.20
CA ASP A 101 -2.99 -0.22 -3.23
C ASP A 101 -1.93 0.09 -2.18
N ASP A 102 -1.25 -0.94 -1.65
CA ASP A 102 -0.31 -0.80 -0.53
C ASP A 102 0.86 0.12 -0.88
N ARG A 103 1.49 -0.09 -2.04
CA ARG A 103 2.55 0.78 -2.54
C ARG A 103 2.09 2.23 -2.62
N SER A 104 0.95 2.45 -3.28
CA SER A 104 0.45 3.80 -3.55
C SER A 104 0.11 4.56 -2.26
N LYS A 105 -0.53 3.86 -1.30
CA LYS A 105 -0.92 4.44 -0.01
C LYS A 105 0.29 4.64 0.89
N LEU A 106 1.26 3.72 0.90
CA LEU A 106 2.52 3.87 1.63
C LEU A 106 3.30 5.11 1.17
N ILE A 107 3.47 5.28 -0.14
CA ILE A 107 4.12 6.45 -0.73
C ILE A 107 3.36 7.74 -0.36
N SER A 108 2.03 7.73 -0.51
CA SER A 108 1.18 8.88 -0.19
C SER A 108 1.26 9.28 1.29
N HIS A 109 1.25 8.29 2.19
CA HIS A 109 1.33 8.53 3.63
C HIS A 109 2.73 9.04 4.03
N CYS A 110 3.80 8.50 3.45
CA CYS A 110 5.16 9.03 3.62
C CYS A 110 5.26 10.49 3.17
N ARG A 111 4.75 10.82 1.98
CA ARG A 111 4.75 12.19 1.45
C ARG A 111 3.95 13.16 2.34
N THR A 112 2.80 12.72 2.85
CA THR A 112 1.97 13.51 3.78
C THR A 112 2.71 13.83 5.08
N HIS A 113 3.52 12.89 5.57
CA HIS A 113 4.36 13.04 6.76
C HIS A 113 5.76 13.62 6.47
N GLN A 114 6.04 14.03 5.23
CA GLN A 114 7.35 14.56 4.80
C GLN A 114 8.51 13.58 5.07
N LEU A 115 8.23 12.28 4.93
CA LEU A 115 9.21 11.21 5.08
C LEU A 115 9.80 10.83 3.74
N ASP A 116 11.04 10.36 3.76
CA ASP A 116 11.71 9.84 2.57
C ASP A 116 10.99 8.61 2.01
N VAL A 117 11.00 8.48 0.68
CA VAL A 117 10.42 7.37 -0.08
C VAL A 117 11.47 6.61 -0.89
N ALA A 118 12.74 7.04 -0.88
CA ALA A 118 13.82 6.41 -1.64
C ALA A 118 14.11 4.97 -1.19
N TRP A 119 13.72 4.60 0.04
CA TRP A 119 13.80 3.23 0.55
C TRP A 119 12.73 2.29 -0.04
N ILE A 120 11.65 2.82 -0.62
CA ILE A 120 10.61 2.01 -1.26
C ILE A 120 11.12 1.62 -2.64
N THR A 121 11.88 0.53 -2.69
CA THR A 121 12.55 0.04 -3.90
C THR A 121 12.12 -1.36 -4.27
N ASN A 122 12.26 -1.68 -5.56
CA ASN A 122 12.03 -3.00 -6.14
C ASN A 122 10.65 -3.56 -5.75
N HIS A 123 9.64 -2.70 -5.80
CA HIS A 123 8.27 -3.05 -5.43
C HIS A 123 7.59 -3.85 -6.54
N ASN A 124 6.90 -4.93 -6.18
CA ASN A 124 6.19 -5.81 -7.10
C ASN A 124 4.74 -6.05 -6.65
N ASP A 125 3.79 -5.88 -7.57
CA ASP A 125 2.37 -6.25 -7.41
C ASP A 125 2.20 -7.72 -7.83
N LEU A 126 2.03 -8.60 -6.83
CA LEU A 126 1.92 -10.05 -7.08
C LEU A 126 0.55 -10.44 -7.67
N GLN A 127 -0.53 -9.75 -7.31
CA GLN A 127 -1.87 -10.02 -7.82
C GLN A 127 -1.93 -9.85 -9.33
N GLN A 128 -1.34 -8.78 -9.87
CA GLN A 128 -1.35 -8.53 -11.31
C GLN A 128 -0.61 -9.64 -12.05
N GLN A 129 0.58 -10.02 -11.58
CA GLN A 129 1.37 -11.09 -12.20
C GLN A 129 0.64 -12.43 -12.12
N TRP A 130 0.16 -12.80 -10.93
CA TRP A 130 -0.53 -14.08 -10.74
C TRP A 130 -1.84 -14.18 -11.52
N SER A 131 -2.60 -13.08 -11.60
CA SER A 131 -3.83 -13.02 -12.39
C SER A 131 -3.56 -13.30 -13.88
N ARG A 132 -2.43 -12.80 -14.42
CA ARG A 132 -2.03 -13.04 -15.82
C ARG A 132 -1.64 -14.49 -16.09
N VAL A 133 -0.96 -15.13 -15.14
CA VAL A 133 -0.55 -16.55 -15.26
C VAL A 133 -1.77 -17.47 -15.25
N MET A 134 -2.71 -17.21 -14.34
CA MET A 134 -3.89 -18.06 -14.14
C MET A 134 -4.99 -17.87 -15.20
N ARG A 135 -5.17 -16.64 -15.73
CA ARG A 135 -6.27 -16.32 -16.65
C ARG A 135 -5.77 -16.08 -18.07
N LYS A 136 -5.60 -17.18 -18.81
CA LYS A 136 -5.26 -17.19 -20.25
C LYS A 136 -6.42 -16.80 -21.17
N ASP A 137 -7.63 -16.61 -20.63
CA ASP A 137 -8.88 -16.40 -21.36
C ASP A 137 -9.20 -14.91 -21.62
N GLY A 138 -8.29 -13.99 -21.30
CA GLY A 138 -8.39 -12.57 -21.64
C GLY A 138 -9.38 -11.76 -20.81
N LYS A 139 -10.04 -12.37 -19.81
CA LYS A 139 -10.90 -11.66 -18.86
C LYS A 139 -10.05 -11.13 -17.71
N PHE A 140 -9.76 -9.82 -17.74
CA PHE A 140 -8.99 -9.13 -16.71
C PHE A 140 -9.82 -8.98 -15.42
N ARG A 141 -9.89 -10.04 -14.62
CA ARG A 141 -10.43 -9.99 -13.27
C ARG A 141 -9.30 -10.25 -12.28
N GLN A 142 -8.98 -9.22 -11.49
CA GLN A 142 -8.01 -9.32 -10.41
C GLN A 142 -8.39 -10.45 -9.46
N LEU A 143 -7.40 -11.26 -9.09
CA LEU A 143 -7.56 -12.42 -8.24
C LEU A 143 -7.33 -12.02 -6.77
N GLY A 144 -8.32 -12.21 -5.91
CA GLY A 144 -8.15 -11.94 -4.48
C GLY A 144 -7.20 -12.94 -3.83
N LEU A 145 -6.54 -12.57 -2.72
CA LEU A 145 -5.55 -13.44 -2.06
C LEU A 145 -6.15 -14.81 -1.68
N ALA A 146 -7.34 -14.82 -1.10
CA ALA A 146 -8.07 -16.05 -0.77
C ALA A 146 -8.28 -16.97 -1.99
N GLN A 147 -8.61 -16.40 -3.15
CA GLN A 147 -8.75 -17.16 -4.39
C GLN A 147 -7.40 -17.69 -4.88
N ALA A 148 -6.29 -16.99 -4.62
CA ALA A 148 -4.97 -17.43 -5.04
C ALA A 148 -4.50 -18.63 -4.25
N LEU A 149 -4.71 -18.59 -2.93
CA LEU A 149 -4.47 -19.70 -2.03
C LEU A 149 -5.29 -20.92 -2.43
N GLU A 150 -6.59 -20.75 -2.69
CA GLU A 150 -7.47 -21.82 -3.15
C GLU A 150 -6.94 -22.48 -4.43
N LEU A 151 -6.53 -21.68 -5.43
CA LEU A 151 -5.94 -22.21 -6.67
C LEU A 151 -4.60 -22.93 -6.46
N CYS A 152 -3.85 -22.58 -5.42
CA CYS A 152 -2.62 -23.27 -5.05
C CYS A 152 -2.86 -24.48 -4.12
N GLY A 153 -4.10 -24.73 -3.69
CA GLY A 153 -4.41 -25.75 -2.70
C GLY A 153 -3.84 -25.45 -1.31
N ILE A 154 -3.67 -24.17 -0.97
CA ILE A 154 -3.10 -23.69 0.29
C ILE A 154 -4.25 -23.18 1.17
N GLU A 155 -4.25 -23.54 2.45
CA GLU A 155 -5.20 -22.99 3.42
C GLU A 155 -4.76 -21.60 3.92
N PHE A 156 -5.73 -20.72 4.14
CA PHE A 156 -5.49 -19.41 4.73
C PHE A 156 -5.18 -19.56 6.22
N ASP A 157 -4.05 -19.01 6.67
CA ASP A 157 -3.70 -18.98 8.09
C ASP A 157 -4.13 -17.65 8.73
N GLY A 158 -4.74 -17.72 9.91
CA GLY A 158 -5.10 -16.52 10.67
C GLY A 158 -6.43 -15.92 10.25
N THR A 159 -6.54 -14.60 10.35
CA THR A 159 -7.77 -13.84 10.11
C THR A 159 -7.57 -12.91 8.92
N GLN A 160 -8.51 -12.92 7.97
CA GLN A 160 -8.49 -12.01 6.83
C GLN A 160 -8.61 -10.55 7.29
N HIS A 161 -7.91 -9.64 6.60
CA HIS A 161 -7.82 -8.21 6.92
C HIS A 161 -7.03 -7.91 8.20
N ARG A 162 -6.02 -8.75 8.44
CA ARG A 162 -5.00 -8.57 9.46
C ARG A 162 -3.68 -8.53 8.72
N ALA A 163 -2.99 -7.40 8.78
CA ALA A 163 -1.86 -7.15 7.88
C ALA A 163 -0.79 -8.24 7.97
N LEU A 164 -0.46 -8.75 9.17
CA LEU A 164 0.53 -9.82 9.30
C LEU A 164 0.03 -11.15 8.70
N ASP A 165 -1.24 -11.51 8.94
CA ASP A 165 -1.80 -12.77 8.43
C ASP A 165 -1.88 -12.73 6.90
N ASP A 166 -2.32 -11.61 6.33
CA ASP A 166 -2.35 -11.40 4.88
C ASP A 166 -0.93 -11.39 4.26
N ALA A 167 0.07 -10.83 4.96
CA ALA A 167 1.47 -10.91 4.53
C ALA A 167 2.03 -12.35 4.57
N ILE A 168 1.70 -13.13 5.61
CA ILE A 168 2.07 -14.56 5.71
C ILE A 168 1.46 -15.36 4.56
N ASN A 169 0.17 -15.15 4.29
CA ASN A 169 -0.52 -15.86 3.24
C ASN A 169 -0.03 -15.44 1.83
N THR A 170 0.25 -14.15 1.62
CA THR A 170 0.94 -13.67 0.42
C THR A 170 2.29 -14.36 0.26
N ALA A 171 3.06 -14.51 1.34
CA ALA A 171 4.38 -15.15 1.30
C ALA A 171 4.27 -16.64 0.92
N LYS A 172 3.22 -17.35 1.36
CA LYS A 172 2.97 -18.74 0.93
C LYS A 172 2.75 -18.83 -0.58
N VAL A 173 1.90 -17.97 -1.15
CA VAL A 173 1.67 -17.93 -2.60
C VAL A 173 2.96 -17.57 -3.34
N PHE A 174 3.68 -16.56 -2.84
CA PHE A 174 4.95 -16.11 -3.39
C PHE A 174 5.97 -17.26 -3.46
N MET A 175 6.21 -17.98 -2.36
CA MET A 175 7.16 -19.09 -2.33
C MET A 175 6.69 -20.28 -3.19
N HIS A 176 5.39 -20.60 -3.16
CA HIS A 176 4.83 -21.72 -3.93
C HIS A 176 4.88 -21.47 -5.44
N GLN A 177 4.83 -20.21 -5.88
CA GLN A 177 4.74 -19.82 -7.29
C GLN A 177 5.91 -18.94 -7.71
N PHE A 178 7.03 -19.04 -7.01
CA PHE A 178 8.17 -18.12 -7.17
C PHE A 178 8.64 -18.01 -8.63
N ASP A 179 8.77 -19.14 -9.33
CA ASP A 179 9.21 -19.21 -10.73
C ASP A 179 8.23 -18.55 -11.72
N GLN A 180 7.02 -18.22 -11.28
CA GLN A 180 6.00 -17.55 -12.09
C GLN A 180 6.03 -16.03 -11.95
N PHE A 181 6.81 -15.51 -10.98
CA PHE A 181 6.95 -14.08 -10.75
C PHE A 181 8.23 -13.54 -11.40
N THR A 182 8.07 -12.46 -12.17
CA THR A 182 9.19 -11.67 -12.69
C THR A 182 9.30 -10.42 -11.84
N LEU A 183 10.37 -10.33 -11.03
CA LEU A 183 10.56 -9.20 -10.13
C LEU A 183 11.29 -8.04 -10.82
N GLU A 184 10.72 -6.85 -10.65
CA GLU A 184 11.19 -5.63 -11.28
C GLU A 184 12.02 -4.77 -10.32
N HIS A 185 12.99 -4.04 -10.89
CA HIS A 185 13.72 -3.00 -10.19
C HIS A 185 13.04 -1.64 -10.43
N ASN A 186 12.74 -0.93 -9.35
CA ASN A 186 12.13 0.40 -9.38
C ASN A 186 12.41 1.15 -8.07
N CYS A 187 12.19 2.45 -8.04
CA CYS A 187 12.28 3.25 -6.82
C CYS A 187 11.13 4.26 -6.78
N ALA A 188 10.46 4.39 -5.64
CA ALA A 188 9.37 5.34 -5.49
C ALA A 188 9.81 6.82 -5.57
N ALA A 189 11.11 7.10 -5.41
CA ALA A 189 11.67 8.44 -5.62
C ALA A 189 11.70 8.82 -7.11
N ASP A 190 11.77 7.84 -8.01
CA ASP A 190 11.79 8.04 -9.47
C ASP A 190 10.39 8.22 -10.05
N ASP A 191 9.34 7.94 -9.27
CA ASP A 191 7.97 8.28 -9.62
C ASP A 191 7.87 9.83 -9.65
N GLU A 192 8.14 10.44 -10.81
CA GLU A 192 7.89 11.86 -11.07
C GLU A 192 6.55 12.19 -10.46
N GLY A 193 6.58 13.07 -9.46
CA GLY A 193 5.48 13.22 -8.54
C GLY A 193 4.16 13.32 -9.30
N VAL A 194 3.12 12.70 -8.72
CA VAL A 194 1.76 13.22 -8.88
C VAL A 194 1.76 14.62 -8.26
N THR A 195 2.50 15.55 -8.85
CA THR A 195 2.13 16.94 -8.93
C THR A 195 0.78 16.83 -9.61
N SER A 196 -0.27 17.19 -8.87
CA SER A 196 -1.50 17.58 -9.51
C SER A 196 -1.09 18.57 -10.59
N LYS A 197 -1.08 18.13 -11.85
CA LYS A 197 -1.05 19.04 -12.98
C LYS A 197 -2.33 19.83 -12.79
N VAL A 198 -2.22 20.97 -12.12
CA VAL A 198 -3.28 21.96 -12.11
C VAL A 198 -3.33 22.42 -13.55
N VAL A 199 -4.19 21.77 -14.33
CA VAL A 199 -4.45 22.14 -15.71
C VAL A 199 -5.28 23.41 -15.64
N TYR A 200 -4.64 24.54 -15.38
CA TYR A 200 -5.18 25.79 -15.91
C TYR A 200 -4.79 25.81 -17.38
N SER A 201 -5.68 25.28 -18.21
CA SER A 201 -5.72 25.72 -19.60
C SER A 201 -6.12 27.19 -19.56
N SER A 202 -5.16 28.09 -19.73
CA SER A 202 -5.46 29.46 -20.16
C SER A 202 -6.02 29.36 -21.58
N ALA A 203 -7.32 29.07 -21.69
CA ALA A 203 -8.04 29.22 -22.93
C ALA A 203 -7.89 30.69 -23.35
N ALA A 204 -7.50 30.89 -24.60
CA ALA A 204 -7.51 32.19 -25.23
C ALA A 204 -8.88 32.86 -25.01
N GLN A 205 -8.83 34.18 -24.86
CA GLN A 205 -9.97 35.09 -24.76
C GLN A 205 -11.03 34.69 -25.80
N ASP A 206 -12.13 34.07 -25.37
CA ASP A 206 -13.48 34.14 -25.97
C ASP A 206 -14.49 33.11 -25.40
N GLU A 207 -14.11 32.20 -24.50
CA GLU A 207 -15.06 31.24 -23.89
C GLU A 207 -15.31 31.51 -22.38
N GLU A 208 -15.90 32.67 -22.06
CA GLU A 208 -16.20 33.04 -20.67
C GLU A 208 -17.65 32.75 -20.22
N LYS A 209 -18.37 31.83 -20.89
CA LYS A 209 -19.80 31.57 -20.54
C LYS A 209 -20.15 30.20 -19.98
N GLU A 210 -19.26 29.20 -19.98
CA GLU A 210 -19.61 27.87 -19.45
C GLU A 210 -18.49 27.20 -18.62
N SER A 211 -17.71 27.98 -17.89
CA SER A 211 -16.83 27.42 -16.85
C SER A 211 -17.52 27.44 -15.48
N PRO A 212 -17.60 26.31 -14.74
CA PRO A 212 -18.20 26.26 -13.39
C PRO A 212 -17.43 27.09 -12.35
N PHE A 213 -16.29 27.66 -12.75
CA PHE A 213 -15.41 28.50 -11.94
C PHE A 213 -15.35 29.96 -12.41
N GLY A 214 -16.09 30.37 -13.45
CA GLY A 214 -16.03 31.72 -14.01
C GLY A 214 -16.32 32.84 -12.99
N ASN A 215 -17.04 32.53 -11.92
CA ASN A 215 -17.38 33.49 -10.87
C ASN A 215 -16.32 33.62 -9.75
N LEU A 216 -15.25 32.80 -9.73
CA LEU A 216 -14.19 32.89 -8.70
C LEU A 216 -13.33 34.16 -8.85
N ALA A 217 -13.26 34.75 -10.04
CA ALA A 217 -12.51 35.98 -10.29
C ALA A 217 -13.04 37.20 -9.50
N ASN A 218 -14.29 37.13 -9.01
CA ASN A 218 -14.90 38.20 -8.22
C ASN A 218 -14.68 38.05 -6.70
N LEU A 219 -14.07 36.96 -6.24
CA LEU A 219 -13.87 36.70 -4.80
C LEU A 219 -12.71 37.54 -4.19
N PHE A 220 -11.82 38.09 -5.02
CA PHE A 220 -10.63 38.84 -4.60
C PHE A 220 -10.65 40.32 -4.99
N LYS A 221 -11.78 40.85 -5.47
CA LYS A 221 -11.91 42.31 -5.63
C LYS A 221 -12.13 42.93 -4.26
N THR A 222 -11.02 43.39 -3.67
CA THR A 222 -10.98 44.25 -2.48
C THR A 222 -11.88 45.47 -2.70
N LYS A 223 -12.75 45.73 -1.72
CA LYS A 223 -13.49 46.99 -1.61
C LYS A 223 -12.50 48.14 -1.50
N GLU A 224 -12.58 49.09 -2.43
CA GLU A 224 -12.24 50.49 -2.17
C GLU A 224 -13.43 51.16 -1.45
#